data_AF-A0A194Q8R7-F1
#
_entry.id   AF-A0A194Q8R7-F1
#
_cell.length_a   1.000
_cell.length_b   1.000
_cell.length_c   1.000
_cell.angle_alpha   90.00
_cell.angle_beta   90.00
_cell.angle_gamma   90.00
#
_symmetry.space_group_name_H-M   'P 1'
#
loop_
_entity.id
_entity.type
_entity.pdbx_description
1 polymer ?
#
loop_
_entity_poly.entity_id
_entity_poly.type
_entity_poly.pdbx_seq_one_letter_code
_entity_poly.pdbx_strand_id
1 'polypeptide(L)'
;MNTCVDVGMENFMIEVVTDKVISLPKHRRVREVVVPSEYKTKTGALFKSRALQYCLEDDVNILADTDWIVHLDEETLLTENSVRGILNFVFHGQHQFGQGLITYANEQIVNWLTTLADSFRVADDMGKLRFQLRLIWKAILLILLKEKCGKNHLSPYGILCSRENVGFKVFF
;
A
#
# COMPACT_ATOMS: atom_id res chain seq x y z
N MET A 1 -5.73 -2.76 13.45
CA MET A 1 -4.90 -3.97 13.58
C MET A 1 -5.76 -5.23 13.69
N ASN A 2 -6.86 -5.21 14.46
CA ASN A 2 -7.79 -6.33 14.60
C ASN A 2 -8.23 -6.90 13.24
N THR A 3 -8.65 -6.05 12.29
CA THR A 3 -9.03 -6.47 10.93
C THR A 3 -8.04 -7.43 10.26
N CYS A 4 -6.74 -7.21 10.41
CA CYS A 4 -5.71 -8.08 9.85
C CYS A 4 -5.64 -9.44 10.57
N VAL A 5 -5.73 -9.41 11.90
CA VAL A 5 -5.70 -10.61 12.75
C VAL A 5 -6.98 -11.43 12.57
N ASP A 6 -8.13 -10.77 12.46
CA ASP A 6 -9.45 -11.39 12.32
C ASP A 6 -9.59 -12.12 10.97
N VAL A 7 -8.87 -11.65 9.94
CA VAL A 7 -8.76 -12.33 8.63
C VAL A 7 -7.72 -13.45 8.65
N GLY A 8 -6.99 -13.65 9.75
CA GLY A 8 -6.00 -14.72 9.93
C GLY A 8 -4.60 -14.37 9.45
N MET A 9 -4.28 -13.08 9.27
CA MET A 9 -2.94 -12.67 8.84
C MET A 9 -1.96 -12.71 10.03
N GLU A 10 -0.98 -13.61 9.95
CA GLU A 10 0.00 -13.81 11.03
C GLU A 10 1.26 -12.95 10.86
N ASN A 11 1.69 -12.79 9.60
CA ASN A 11 2.95 -12.21 9.20
C ASN A 11 2.75 -10.85 8.51
N PHE A 12 2.60 -9.82 9.34
CA PHE A 12 2.50 -8.46 8.84
C PHE A 12 3.14 -7.45 9.78
N MET A 13 3.49 -6.31 9.19
CA MET A 13 3.97 -5.13 9.89
C MET A 13 3.24 -3.90 9.37
N ILE A 14 2.99 -2.94 10.26
CA ILE A 14 2.47 -1.61 9.91
C ILE A 14 3.59 -0.61 10.20
N GLU A 15 4.11 0.01 9.15
CA GLU A 15 5.05 1.13 9.28
C GLU A 15 4.28 2.44 9.13
N VAL A 16 4.46 3.34 10.09
CA VAL A 16 3.92 4.69 10.09
C VAL A 16 5.06 5.63 9.80
N VAL A 17 5.10 6.20 8.59
CA VAL A 17 6.15 7.13 8.18
C VAL A 17 5.63 8.56 8.35
N THR A 18 6.36 9.41 9.08
CA THR A 18 5.89 10.74 9.46
C THR A 18 7.03 11.75 9.55
N ASP A 19 6.74 13.03 9.30
CA ASP A 19 7.69 14.13 9.50
C ASP A 19 7.86 14.53 10.98
N LYS A 20 6.92 14.15 11.84
CA LYS A 20 6.92 14.53 13.27
C LYS A 20 6.71 13.32 14.14
N VAL A 21 7.32 13.31 15.31
CA VAL A 21 7.11 12.24 16.29
C VAL A 21 5.65 12.23 16.75
N ILE A 22 4.96 11.11 16.51
CA ILE A 22 3.57 10.85 16.93
C ILE A 22 3.55 10.09 18.27
N SER A 23 4.66 9.43 18.64
CA SER A 23 4.78 8.64 19.87
C SER A 23 3.80 7.47 19.92
N LEU A 24 3.84 6.62 18.89
CA LEU A 24 2.94 5.48 18.80
C LEU A 24 3.20 4.46 19.93
N PRO A 25 2.14 3.79 20.44
CA PRO A 25 2.31 2.72 21.41
C PRO A 25 3.25 1.63 20.89
N LYS A 26 4.21 1.21 21.71
CA LYS A 26 5.16 0.16 21.33
C LYS A 26 4.40 -1.14 21.09
N HIS A 27 4.45 -1.62 19.85
CA HIS A 27 3.83 -2.88 19.47
C HIS A 27 4.73 -3.63 18.48
N ARG A 28 4.88 -4.95 18.61
CA ARG A 28 5.82 -5.74 17.78
C ARG A 28 5.57 -5.63 16.28
N ARG A 29 4.31 -5.39 15.89
CA ARG A 29 3.87 -5.26 14.49
C ARG A 29 3.69 -3.80 14.04
N VAL A 30 4.06 -2.81 14.85
CA VAL A 30 3.97 -1.39 14.47
C VAL A 30 5.33 -0.75 14.60
N ARG A 31 5.75 -0.04 13.58
CA ARG A 31 6.99 0.72 13.55
C ARG A 31 6.70 2.17 13.17
N GLU A 32 7.19 3.09 13.98
CA GLU A 32 7.18 4.52 13.64
C GLU A 32 8.51 4.86 12.95
N VAL A 33 8.46 5.54 11.81
CA VAL A 33 9.61 6.00 11.03
C VAL A 33 9.51 7.50 10.88
N VAL A 34 10.40 8.23 11.54
CA VAL A 34 10.42 9.69 11.50
C VAL A 34 11.38 10.14 10.43
N VAL A 35 10.92 10.97 9.49
CA VAL A 35 11.74 11.51 8.41
C VAL A 35 12.57 12.69 8.93
N PRO A 36 13.92 12.62 8.93
CA PRO A 36 14.76 13.71 9.42
C PRO A 36 14.56 14.99 8.63
N SER A 37 14.47 16.15 9.28
CA SER A 37 14.28 17.45 8.61
C SER A 37 15.32 17.75 7.52
N GLU A 38 16.53 17.22 7.69
CA GLU A 38 17.66 17.40 6.78
C GLU A 38 17.58 16.49 5.56
N TYR A 39 16.78 15.42 5.61
CA TYR A 39 16.64 14.49 4.52
C TYR A 39 16.01 15.15 3.29
N LYS A 40 16.70 15.03 2.15
CA LYS A 40 16.24 15.51 0.85
C LYS A 40 16.31 14.37 -0.16
N THR A 41 15.22 14.17 -0.89
CA THR A 41 15.19 13.22 -1.98
C THR A 41 16.06 13.71 -3.14
N LYS A 42 16.59 12.78 -3.94
CA LYS A 42 17.44 13.10 -5.11
C LYS A 42 16.74 13.99 -6.13
N THR A 43 15.41 13.90 -6.22
CA THR A 43 14.56 14.65 -7.16
C THR A 43 13.95 15.92 -6.57
N GLY A 44 14.14 16.19 -5.27
CA GLY A 44 13.48 17.30 -4.58
C GLY A 44 11.99 17.09 -4.33
N ALA A 45 11.50 15.85 -4.37
CA ALA A 45 10.15 15.49 -3.96
C ALA A 45 9.90 15.91 -2.50
N LEU A 46 8.68 16.40 -2.25
CA LEU A 46 8.23 16.96 -0.97
C LEU A 46 7.08 16.14 -0.39
N PHE A 47 6.73 16.40 0.88
CA PHE A 47 5.56 15.84 1.58
C PHE A 47 5.51 14.30 1.53
N LYS A 48 4.36 13.72 1.20
CA LYS A 48 4.13 12.26 1.14
C LYS A 48 5.18 11.54 0.29
N SER A 49 5.56 12.12 -0.85
CA SER A 49 6.58 11.54 -1.74
C SER A 49 7.97 11.52 -1.11
N ARG A 50 8.30 12.50 -0.26
CA ARG A 50 9.55 12.52 0.53
C ARG A 50 9.56 11.42 1.57
N ALA A 51 8.46 11.27 2.32
CA ALA A 51 8.31 10.20 3.30
C ALA A 51 8.39 8.81 2.66
N LEU A 52 7.69 8.63 1.53
CA LEU A 52 7.70 7.39 0.75
C LEU A 52 9.09 7.03 0.25
N GLN A 53 9.85 8.00 -0.25
CA GLN A 53 11.22 7.74 -0.69
C GLN A 53 12.12 7.41 0.51
N TYR A 54 12.01 8.14 1.62
CA TYR A 54 12.84 7.92 2.81
C TYR A 54 12.70 6.50 3.37
N CYS A 55 11.48 5.98 3.45
CA CYS A 55 11.24 4.63 4.00
C CYS A 55 11.70 3.49 3.06
N LEU A 56 12.14 3.83 1.85
CA LEU A 56 12.70 2.90 0.87
C LEU A 56 14.22 3.01 0.75
N GLU A 57 14.88 3.95 1.44
CA GLU A 57 16.34 4.02 1.50
C GLU A 57 16.93 2.78 2.19
N ASP A 58 18.08 2.31 1.73
CA ASP A 58 18.67 1.01 2.12
C ASP A 58 18.97 0.93 3.63
N ASP A 59 19.30 2.06 4.24
CA ASP A 59 19.60 2.23 5.67
C ASP A 59 18.35 2.34 6.56
N VAL A 60 17.16 2.53 5.98
CA VAL A 60 15.89 2.69 6.70
C VAL A 60 14.95 1.52 6.49
N ASN A 61 14.99 0.92 5.30
CA ASN A 61 14.10 -0.15 4.88
C ASN A 61 14.50 -1.48 5.52
N ILE A 62 13.51 -2.16 6.11
CA ILE A 62 13.69 -3.44 6.80
C ILE A 62 12.99 -4.60 6.07
N LEU A 63 12.33 -4.33 4.93
CA LEU A 63 11.58 -5.31 4.17
C LEU A 63 12.48 -6.11 3.23
N ALA A 64 12.25 -7.42 3.19
CA ALA A 64 12.90 -8.33 2.26
C ALA A 64 12.40 -8.11 0.82
N ASP A 65 13.14 -8.60 -0.15
CA ASP A 65 12.81 -8.46 -1.58
C ASP A 65 11.54 -9.25 -1.97
N THR A 66 11.15 -10.22 -1.16
CA THR A 66 9.92 -11.02 -1.33
C THR A 66 8.71 -10.43 -0.63
N ASP A 67 8.85 -9.33 0.12
CA ASP A 67 7.76 -8.75 0.88
C ASP A 67 6.89 -7.85 -0.01
N TRP A 68 5.58 -7.92 0.23
CA TRP A 68 4.60 -7.04 -0.42
C TRP A 68 4.40 -5.76 0.36
N ILE A 69 4.45 -4.61 -0.32
CA ILE A 69 4.21 -3.31 0.30
C ILE A 69 2.81 -2.82 -0.06
N VAL A 70 1.96 -2.57 0.93
CA VAL A 70 0.67 -1.89 0.75
C VAL A 70 0.80 -0.44 1.19
N HIS A 71 0.63 0.51 0.26
CA HIS A 71 0.56 1.92 0.62
C HIS A 71 -0.85 2.28 1.13
N LEU A 72 -0.94 2.99 2.25
CA LEU A 72 -2.22 3.46 2.79
C LEU A 72 -2.11 4.92 3.18
N ASP A 73 -3.19 5.65 2.97
CA ASP A 73 -3.31 7.04 3.43
C ASP A 73 -3.77 7.11 4.88
N GLU A 74 -3.51 8.23 5.54
CA GLU A 74 -3.79 8.45 6.98
C GLU A 74 -5.26 8.24 7.36
N GLU A 75 -6.17 8.53 6.45
CA GLU A 75 -7.62 8.40 6.62
C GLU A 75 -8.18 7.06 6.12
N THR A 76 -7.34 6.21 5.54
CA THR A 76 -7.81 4.97 4.91
C THR A 76 -8.13 3.91 5.97
N LEU A 77 -9.40 3.48 6.01
CA LEU A 77 -9.85 2.37 6.85
C LEU A 77 -9.84 1.06 6.06
N LEU A 78 -9.16 0.05 6.60
CA LEU A 78 -9.20 -1.30 6.05
C LEU A 78 -10.45 -2.04 6.53
N THR A 79 -11.15 -2.67 5.60
CA THR A 79 -12.22 -3.63 5.88
C THR A 79 -11.66 -5.05 5.81
N GLU A 80 -12.32 -6.03 6.43
CA GLU A 80 -11.89 -7.42 6.30
C GLU A 80 -11.86 -7.87 4.84
N ASN A 81 -12.83 -7.41 4.04
CA ASN A 81 -12.92 -7.74 2.63
C ASN A 81 -11.78 -7.11 1.81
N SER A 82 -11.33 -5.90 2.16
CA SER A 82 -10.17 -5.32 1.49
C SER A 82 -8.88 -6.08 1.82
N VAL A 83 -8.70 -6.53 3.07
CA VAL A 83 -7.57 -7.39 3.46
C VAL A 83 -7.61 -8.73 2.74
N ARG A 84 -8.78 -9.40 2.69
CA ARG A 84 -8.96 -10.64 1.92
C ARG A 84 -8.65 -10.44 0.43
N GLY A 85 -9.07 -9.31 -0.14
CA GLY A 85 -8.76 -8.95 -1.52
C GLY A 85 -7.27 -8.80 -1.78
N ILE A 86 -6.54 -8.12 -0.88
CA ILE A 86 -5.08 -7.99 -0.94
C ILE A 86 -4.41 -9.36 -0.87
N LEU A 87 -4.80 -10.20 0.10
CA LEU A 87 -4.24 -11.55 0.25
C LEU A 87 -4.50 -12.40 -0.99
N ASN A 88 -5.72 -12.36 -1.55
CA ASN A 88 -6.03 -13.06 -2.78
C ASN A 88 -5.14 -12.57 -3.93
N PHE A 89 -4.97 -11.26 -4.10
CA PHE A 89 -4.10 -10.71 -5.14
C PHE A 89 -2.65 -11.21 -5.00
N VAL A 90 -2.11 -11.14 -3.78
CA VAL A 90 -0.76 -11.62 -3.45
C VAL A 90 -0.63 -13.12 -3.75
N PHE A 91 -1.53 -13.95 -3.24
CA PHE A 91 -1.48 -15.41 -3.45
C PHE A 91 -1.69 -15.84 -4.90
N HIS A 92 -2.39 -15.05 -5.72
CA HIS A 92 -2.50 -15.36 -7.15
C HIS A 92 -1.16 -15.13 -7.87
N GLY A 93 -0.33 -14.18 -7.42
CA GLY A 93 1.03 -13.97 -7.92
C GLY A 93 1.16 -13.63 -9.41
N GLN A 94 0.07 -13.27 -10.09
CA GLN A 94 0.06 -13.04 -11.54
C GLN A 94 0.59 -11.65 -11.95
N HIS A 95 0.57 -10.70 -11.02
CA HIS A 95 0.85 -9.29 -11.30
C HIS A 95 1.71 -8.70 -10.19
N GLN A 96 2.73 -7.93 -10.56
CA GLN A 96 3.68 -7.30 -9.61
C GLN A 96 3.11 -6.04 -8.93
N PHE A 97 2.01 -5.51 -9.46
CA PHE A 97 1.32 -4.36 -8.92
C PHE A 97 -0.19 -4.52 -9.00
N GLY A 98 -0.86 -4.02 -7.97
CA GLY A 98 -2.30 -4.06 -7.83
C GLY A 98 -2.81 -2.75 -7.23
N GLN A 99 -4.08 -2.47 -7.47
CA GLN A 99 -4.76 -1.29 -6.95
C GLN A 99 -6.10 -1.67 -6.36
N GLY A 100 -6.35 -1.23 -5.13
CA GLY A 100 -7.65 -1.30 -4.47
C GLY A 100 -8.52 -0.07 -4.77
N LEU A 101 -9.82 -0.20 -4.55
CA LEU A 101 -10.77 0.92 -4.62
C LEU A 101 -10.91 1.57 -3.24
N ILE A 102 -10.98 2.90 -3.23
CA ILE A 102 -11.29 3.70 -2.05
C ILE A 102 -12.70 4.25 -2.21
N THR A 103 -13.57 3.95 -1.26
CA THR A 103 -14.98 4.36 -1.24
C THR A 103 -15.29 5.03 0.09
N TYR A 104 -15.99 6.16 0.06
CA TYR A 104 -16.32 6.91 1.28
C TYR A 104 -17.78 6.67 1.74
N ALA A 105 -18.67 6.26 0.83
CA ALA A 105 -20.08 6.01 1.13
C ALA A 105 -20.37 4.52 1.43
N ASN A 106 -19.71 3.95 2.43
CA ASN A 106 -19.86 2.52 2.76
C ASN A 106 -20.97 2.22 3.80
N GLU A 107 -21.50 3.26 4.46
CA GLU A 107 -22.52 3.11 5.50
C GLU A 107 -23.83 3.82 5.10
N GLN A 108 -24.48 4.53 6.03
CA GLN A 108 -25.73 5.24 5.74
C GLN A 108 -25.48 6.44 4.82
N ILE A 109 -26.33 6.58 3.81
CA ILE A 109 -26.28 7.71 2.88
C ILE A 109 -26.75 8.96 3.62
N VAL A 110 -25.78 9.76 4.08
CA VAL A 110 -26.04 11.06 4.73
C VAL A 110 -26.44 12.11 3.69
N ASN A 111 -25.81 12.07 2.51
CA ASN A 111 -26.13 12.98 1.40
C ASN A 111 -25.98 12.26 0.06
N TRP A 112 -27.06 12.25 -0.72
CA TRP A 112 -27.14 11.60 -2.02
C TRP A 112 -26.23 12.26 -3.07
N LEU A 113 -26.07 13.59 -3.03
CA LEU A 113 -25.25 14.29 -4.00
C LEU A 113 -23.76 13.95 -3.85
N THR A 114 -23.26 13.93 -2.61
CA THR A 114 -21.87 13.56 -2.32
C THR A 114 -21.62 12.07 -2.57
N THR A 115 -22.61 11.22 -2.27
CA THR A 115 -22.53 9.79 -2.56
C THR A 115 -22.48 9.51 -4.06
N LEU A 116 -23.28 10.22 -4.85
CA LEU A 116 -23.26 10.14 -6.30
C LEU A 116 -21.92 10.65 -6.88
N ALA A 117 -21.42 11.77 -6.35
CA ALA A 117 -20.12 12.31 -6.74
C ALA A 117 -18.97 11.33 -6.43
N ASP A 118 -19.00 10.66 -5.28
CA ASP A 118 -18.02 9.63 -4.94
C ASP A 118 -18.11 8.43 -5.89
N SER A 119 -19.33 7.99 -6.23
CA SER A 119 -19.55 6.92 -7.20
C SER A 119 -18.96 7.24 -8.58
N PHE A 120 -19.11 8.50 -9.02
CA PHE A 120 -18.52 8.95 -10.28
C PHE A 120 -16.98 8.97 -10.23
N ARG A 121 -16.41 9.47 -9.13
CA ARG A 121 -14.95 9.46 -8.91
C ARG A 121 -14.39 8.03 -8.95
N VAL A 122 -15.03 7.09 -8.25
CA VAL A 122 -14.62 5.66 -8.24
C VAL A 122 -14.68 5.06 -9.64
N ALA A 123 -15.75 5.34 -10.40
CA ALA A 123 -15.89 4.85 -11.77
C ALA A 123 -14.82 5.43 -12.72
N ASP A 124 -14.54 6.73 -12.60
CA ASP A 124 -13.49 7.41 -13.38
C ASP A 124 -12.09 6.88 -13.04
N ASP A 125 -11.78 6.67 -11.76
CA ASP A 125 -10.52 6.07 -11.30
C ASP A 125 -10.33 4.65 -11.90
N MET A 126 -11.38 3.82 -11.88
CA MET A 126 -11.35 2.49 -12.52
C MET A 126 -11.13 2.58 -14.03
N GLY A 127 -11.82 3.51 -14.69
CA GLY A 127 -11.71 3.71 -16.13
C GLY A 127 -10.30 4.14 -16.54
N LYS A 128 -9.77 5.17 -15.88
CA LYS A 128 -8.41 5.70 -16.09
C LYS A 128 -7.36 4.64 -15.83
N LEU A 129 -7.46 3.90 -14.73
CA LEU A 129 -6.51 2.83 -14.43
C LEU A 129 -6.54 1.73 -15.49
N ARG A 130 -7.73 1.19 -15.79
CA ARG A 130 -7.88 0.11 -16.77
C ARG A 130 -7.34 0.53 -18.14
N PHE A 131 -7.54 1.80 -18.51
CA PHE A 131 -7.02 2.38 -19.73
C PHE A 131 -5.48 2.54 -19.69
N GLN A 132 -4.93 3.12 -18.62
CA GLN A 132 -3.48 3.30 -18.44
C GLN A 132 -2.72 1.97 -18.44
N LEU A 133 -3.23 0.96 -17.75
CA LEU A 133 -2.63 -0.38 -17.73
C LEU A 133 -2.75 -1.09 -19.07
N ARG A 134 -3.87 -0.91 -19.79
CA ARG A 134 -4.07 -1.49 -21.11
C ARG A 134 -3.18 -0.86 -22.18
N LEU A 135 -2.93 0.45 -22.11
CA LEU A 135 -2.23 1.16 -23.18
C LEU A 135 -0.75 1.44 -22.89
N ILE A 136 -0.38 1.74 -21.64
CA ILE A 136 0.92 2.35 -21.35
C ILE A 136 1.80 1.45 -20.46
N TRP A 137 1.29 0.35 -19.88
CA TRP A 137 2.04 -0.52 -18.96
C TRP A 137 2.78 0.26 -17.84
N LYS A 138 2.32 1.48 -17.52
CA LYS A 138 2.96 2.39 -16.58
C LYS A 138 1.87 3.18 -15.86
N ALA A 139 1.67 2.88 -14.58
CA ALA A 139 0.80 3.63 -13.69
C ALA A 139 1.53 4.91 -13.24
N ILE A 140 0.86 6.06 -13.32
CA ILE A 140 1.50 7.38 -13.09
C ILE A 140 1.31 7.90 -11.65
N LEU A 141 0.33 7.44 -10.88
CA LEU A 141 0.22 7.79 -9.45
C LEU A 141 -0.88 6.93 -8.83
N LEU A 142 -0.59 6.08 -7.83
CA LEU A 142 -1.62 5.40 -7.04
C LEU A 142 -1.04 4.64 -5.85
N ILE A 143 -1.90 4.27 -4.89
CA ILE A 143 -1.60 3.30 -3.84
C ILE A 143 -1.18 2.01 -4.51
N LEU A 144 0.14 1.82 -4.58
CA LEU A 144 0.76 0.67 -5.23
C LEU A 144 0.90 -0.44 -4.19
N LEU A 145 0.33 -1.60 -4.48
CA LEU A 145 0.99 -2.83 -4.08
C LEU A 145 2.24 -2.96 -4.94
N LYS A 146 3.43 -3.01 -4.33
CA LYS A 146 4.67 -3.23 -5.09
C LYS A 146 5.42 -4.40 -4.48
N GLU A 147 5.66 -5.43 -5.28
CA GLU A 147 6.66 -6.45 -5.01
C GLU A 147 8.05 -5.81 -5.12
N LYS A 148 8.90 -6.03 -4.12
CA LYS A 148 10.29 -5.54 -4.13
C LYS A 148 11.17 -6.48 -4.97
N CYS A 149 10.80 -6.69 -6.24
CA CYS A 149 11.53 -7.57 -7.15
C CYS A 149 12.97 -7.07 -7.33
N GLY A 150 13.91 -7.68 -6.61
CA GLY A 150 15.33 -7.56 -6.83
C GLY A 150 15.66 -8.04 -8.24
N LYS A 151 16.43 -7.23 -8.98
CA LYS A 151 16.91 -7.59 -10.31
C LYS A 151 17.57 -8.99 -10.23
N ASN A 152 17.17 -9.87 -11.15
CA ASN A 152 17.74 -11.18 -11.48
C ASN A 152 16.98 -12.41 -10.92
N HIS A 153 15.77 -12.70 -11.39
CA HIS A 153 15.47 -14.08 -11.82
C HIS A 153 14.24 -14.16 -12.74
N LEU A 154 14.46 -14.60 -13.98
CA LEU A 154 13.44 -15.27 -14.79
C LEU A 154 13.40 -16.75 -14.35
N SER A 155 12.23 -17.32 -14.08
CA SER A 155 12.01 -18.76 -14.30
C SER A 155 10.54 -19.02 -14.67
N PRO A 156 10.25 -19.87 -15.69
CA PRO A 156 8.98 -19.83 -16.41
C PRO A 156 7.88 -20.72 -15.83
N TYR A 157 8.17 -21.66 -14.92
CA TYR A 157 7.15 -22.51 -14.29
C TYR A 157 7.68 -23.02 -12.95
N GLY A 158 6.89 -22.83 -11.89
CA GLY A 158 7.09 -23.43 -10.57
C GLY A 158 7.58 -22.46 -9.52
N ILE A 159 6.68 -22.04 -8.63
CA ILE A 159 7.07 -21.49 -7.33
C ILE A 159 6.18 -22.12 -6.26
N LEU A 160 6.78 -23.03 -5.50
CA LEU A 160 6.33 -23.42 -4.17
C LEU A 160 6.69 -22.24 -3.26
N CYS A 161 5.85 -21.20 -3.18
CA CYS A 161 6.17 -19.99 -2.43
C CYS A 161 5.78 -20.16 -0.96
N SER A 162 6.80 -20.29 -0.11
CA SER A 162 6.67 -20.53 1.32
C SER A 162 6.23 -19.24 2.04
N ARG A 163 4.98 -19.19 2.52
CA ARG A 163 4.45 -18.26 3.55
C ARG A 163 4.97 -16.82 3.44
N GLU A 164 4.43 -16.07 2.48
CA GLU A 164 4.79 -14.67 2.18
C GLU A 164 4.35 -13.69 3.30
N ASN A 165 5.21 -12.74 3.67
CA ASN A 165 4.91 -11.68 4.63
C ASN A 165 4.32 -10.46 3.90
N VAL A 166 3.35 -9.76 4.49
CA VAL A 166 2.76 -8.53 3.93
C VAL A 166 3.09 -7.33 4.81
N GLY A 167 3.87 -6.39 4.28
CA GLY A 167 4.16 -5.10 4.92
C GLY A 167 3.14 -4.03 4.52
N PHE A 168 2.50 -3.41 5.50
CA PHE A 168 1.64 -2.24 5.30
C PHE A 168 2.46 -0.99 5.64
N LYS A 169 2.51 -0.01 4.74
CA LYS A 169 3.11 1.30 5.00
C LYS A 169 2.02 2.37 4.95
N VAL A 170 1.79 3.02 6.08
CA VAL A 170 0.89 4.15 6.27
C VAL A 170 1.74 5.43 6.33
N PHE A 171 1.32 6.47 5.61
CA PHE A 171 2.08 7.72 5.49
C PHE A 171 1.35 8.88 6.19
N PHE A 172 2.14 9.78 6.77
CA PHE A 172 1.70 10.99 7.48
C PHE A 172 2.59 12.18 7.08
#